data_AF-A0AAE6EL96-F1
#
_entry.id   AF-A0AAE6EL96-F1
#
_cell.length_a   1.000
_cell.length_b   1.000
_cell.length_c   1.000
_cell.angle_alpha   90.00
_cell.angle_beta   90.00
_cell.angle_gamma   90.00
#
_symmetry.space_group_name_H-M   'P 1'
#
loop_
_entity.id
_entity.type
_entity.pdbx_description
1 polymer ?
#
loop_
_entity_poly.entity_id
_entity_poly.type
_entity_poly.pdbx_seq_one_letter_code
_entity_poly.pdbx_strand_id
1 'polypeptide(L)'
;MKSDRYGIDKEFCRRNGCSIFFGTDWLDDAEYEAFEAFFGSRQLFVSSADEQLEHSSVSSFSDAVKRESEFVDADKYIFSPNDALIYVSDDRDVFLVAASKERIAMLVDEISARGGRTYSSLVRSGAVEPKKQVKALFDYWADLNFENA
;
A
#
# COMPACT_ATOMS: atom_id res chain seq x y z
N MET A 1 0.67 -12.77 9.63
CA MET A 1 -0.02 -11.46 9.63
C MET A 1 -1.50 -11.70 9.91
N LYS A 2 -2.18 -10.83 10.66
CA LYS A 2 -3.65 -10.94 10.82
C LYS A 2 -4.31 -9.95 9.85
N SER A 3 -5.27 -10.44 9.10
CA SER A 3 -6.15 -9.63 8.28
C SER A 3 -7.46 -9.36 9.01
N ASP A 4 -8.01 -8.16 8.84
CA ASP A 4 -9.40 -7.86 9.19
C ASP A 4 -10.26 -7.82 7.91
N ARG A 5 -11.51 -7.38 8.00
CA ARG A 5 -12.41 -7.29 6.82
C ARG A 5 -11.94 -6.30 5.74
N TYR A 6 -10.86 -5.56 6.00
CA TYR A 6 -10.23 -4.56 5.14
C TYR A 6 -8.77 -4.92 4.81
N GLY A 7 -8.37 -6.18 5.02
CA GLY A 7 -7.08 -6.72 4.58
C GLY A 7 -5.98 -6.68 5.63
N ILE A 8 -5.72 -5.53 6.26
CA ILE A 8 -4.68 -5.42 7.31
C ILE A 8 -5.32 -5.06 8.64
N ASP A 9 -4.96 -5.77 9.70
CA ASP A 9 -5.38 -5.42 11.05
C ASP A 9 -4.81 -4.06 11.51
N LYS A 10 -5.70 -3.12 11.82
CA LYS A 10 -5.33 -1.81 12.38
C LYS A 10 -4.51 -1.90 13.67
N GLU A 11 -4.74 -2.91 14.49
CA GLU A 11 -3.97 -3.15 15.71
C GLU A 11 -2.52 -3.54 15.40
N PHE A 12 -2.27 -4.19 14.27
CA PHE A 12 -0.91 -4.45 13.81
C PHE A 12 -0.18 -3.13 13.53
N CYS A 13 -0.80 -2.20 12.79
CA CYS A 13 -0.18 -0.90 12.51
C CYS A 13 0.12 -0.13 13.80
N ARG A 14 -0.82 -0.08 14.74
CA ARG A 14 -0.62 0.62 16.03
C ARG A 14 0.54 0.04 16.84
N ARG A 15 0.62 -1.28 16.95
CA ARG A 15 1.69 -1.96 17.72
C ARG A 15 3.07 -1.74 17.13
N ASN A 16 3.15 -1.58 15.81
CA ASN A 16 4.40 -1.38 15.10
C ASN A 16 4.70 0.11 14.82
N GLY A 17 3.87 1.03 15.32
CA GLY A 17 4.05 2.47 15.10
C GLY A 17 3.91 2.89 13.63
N CYS A 18 3.14 2.15 12.84
CA CYS A 18 2.95 2.44 11.43
C CYS A 18 1.94 3.57 11.22
N SER A 19 2.26 4.47 10.31
CA SER A 19 1.27 5.31 9.61
C SER A 19 0.89 4.65 8.28
N ILE A 20 -0.21 5.10 7.68
CA ILE A 20 -0.64 4.62 6.38
C ILE A 20 -0.81 5.76 5.37
N PHE A 21 -0.75 5.45 4.08
CA PHE A 21 -1.32 6.28 3.02
C PHE A 21 -2.02 5.41 1.98
N PHE A 22 -2.83 6.03 1.13
CA PHE A 22 -3.55 5.37 0.04
C PHE A 22 -3.06 5.86 -1.33
N GLY A 23 -2.83 4.94 -2.26
CA GLY A 23 -2.65 5.26 -3.68
C GLY A 23 -3.84 4.80 -4.53
N THR A 24 -3.82 5.15 -5.81
CA THR A 24 -4.94 4.96 -6.75
C THR A 24 -4.55 4.00 -7.86
N ASP A 25 -5.49 3.21 -8.39
CA ASP A 25 -5.37 2.51 -9.70
C ASP A 25 -3.97 1.90 -9.94
N TRP A 26 -3.69 0.81 -9.19
CA TRP A 26 -2.39 0.13 -9.06
C TRP A 26 -1.21 0.68 -9.88
N LEU A 27 -0.49 1.63 -9.26
CA LEU A 27 0.82 2.19 -9.63
C LEU A 27 0.88 2.86 -11.02
N ASP A 28 0.80 4.19 -11.04
CA ASP A 28 1.29 4.96 -12.19
C ASP A 28 2.83 4.94 -12.30
N ASP A 29 3.39 5.44 -13.40
CA ASP A 29 4.86 5.44 -13.63
C ASP A 29 5.62 6.15 -12.49
N ALA A 30 5.06 7.24 -11.95
CA ALA A 30 5.68 8.03 -10.89
C ALA A 30 5.66 7.28 -9.55
N GLU A 31 4.53 6.64 -9.22
CA GLU A 31 4.39 5.76 -8.07
C GLU A 31 5.33 4.57 -8.20
N TYR A 32 5.35 3.88 -9.34
CA TYR A 32 6.20 2.71 -9.58
C TYR A 32 7.68 3.03 -9.33
N GLU A 33 8.20 4.11 -9.92
CA GLU A 33 9.59 4.54 -9.70
C GLU A 33 9.87 4.91 -8.24
N ALA A 34 8.92 5.56 -7.57
CA ALA A 34 9.05 5.89 -6.14
C ALA A 34 9.09 4.62 -5.29
N PHE A 35 8.29 3.60 -5.60
CA PHE A 35 8.30 2.31 -4.89
C PHE A 35 9.55 1.47 -5.15
N GLU A 36 10.07 1.46 -6.38
CA GLU A 36 11.37 0.84 -6.69
C GLU A 36 12.48 1.42 -5.81
N ALA A 37 12.56 2.75 -5.71
CA ALA A 37 13.53 3.41 -4.83
C ALA A 37 13.24 3.16 -3.34
N PHE A 38 11.97 3.15 -2.96
CA PHE A 38 11.54 2.95 -1.58
C PHE A 38 11.95 1.59 -1.02
N PHE A 39 11.72 0.51 -1.78
CA PHE A 39 12.12 -0.83 -1.37
C PHE A 39 13.60 -1.10 -1.65
N GLY A 40 14.14 -0.61 -2.77
CA GLY A 40 15.53 -0.81 -3.16
C GLY A 40 15.89 -2.29 -3.18
N SER A 41 16.98 -2.66 -2.51
CA SER A 41 17.48 -4.04 -2.44
C SER A 41 16.85 -4.89 -1.31
N ARG A 42 15.74 -4.45 -0.72
CA ARG A 42 15.10 -5.20 0.36
C ARG A 42 14.48 -6.48 -0.17
N GLN A 43 14.55 -7.54 0.65
CA GLN A 43 13.77 -8.75 0.38
C GLN A 43 12.29 -8.43 0.56
N LEU A 44 11.50 -8.81 -0.43
CA LEU A 44 10.06 -8.66 -0.43
C LEU A 44 9.41 -10.05 -0.46
N PHE A 45 8.17 -10.10 -0.03
CA PHE A 45 7.35 -11.29 0.00
C PHE A 45 5.98 -10.93 -0.55
N VAL A 46 5.44 -11.78 -1.43
CA VAL A 46 4.15 -11.54 -2.10
C VAL A 46 3.15 -12.65 -1.78
N SER A 47 2.04 -12.31 -1.15
CA SER A 47 1.06 -13.29 -0.72
C SER A 47 -0.35 -12.80 -1.03
N SER A 48 -1.22 -13.71 -1.46
CA SER A 48 -2.67 -13.56 -1.29
C SER A 48 -3.07 -14.26 0.02
N ALA A 49 -4.23 -13.90 0.57
CA ALA A 49 -4.69 -14.35 1.90
C ALA A 49 -4.60 -15.88 2.17
N ASP A 50 -4.50 -16.70 1.12
CA ASP A 50 -4.45 -18.16 1.18
C ASP A 50 -3.04 -18.78 0.95
N GLU A 51 -2.03 -18.01 0.54
CA GLU A 51 -0.68 -18.55 0.26
C GLU A 51 0.27 -18.51 1.48
N GLN A 52 1.06 -19.58 1.63
CA GLN A 52 2.11 -19.64 2.66
C GLN A 52 3.31 -18.76 2.29
N LEU A 53 3.73 -17.91 3.23
CA LEU A 53 4.78 -16.90 3.03
C LEU A 53 6.16 -17.48 2.64
N GLU A 54 6.46 -18.73 3.01
CA GLU A 54 7.79 -19.32 2.88
C GLU A 54 8.25 -19.53 1.42
N HIS A 55 7.32 -19.52 0.45
CA HIS A 55 7.62 -19.64 -1.00
C HIS A 55 7.41 -18.34 -1.78
N SER A 56 7.17 -17.22 -1.09
CA SER A 56 6.74 -15.96 -1.70
C SER A 56 7.84 -14.91 -1.90
N SER A 57 9.09 -15.24 -1.56
CA SER A 57 10.15 -14.23 -1.53
C SER A 57 10.60 -13.83 -2.93
N VAL A 58 10.76 -12.53 -3.15
CA VAL A 58 11.28 -11.94 -4.37
C VAL A 58 12.38 -10.92 -4.08
N SER A 59 13.26 -10.69 -5.06
CA SER A 59 14.48 -9.89 -4.91
C SER A 59 14.36 -8.43 -5.33
N SER A 60 13.23 -8.03 -5.91
CA SER A 60 12.99 -6.66 -6.38
C SER A 60 11.52 -6.30 -6.28
N PHE A 61 11.21 -5.00 -6.30
CA PHE A 61 9.84 -4.53 -6.37
C PHE A 61 9.18 -4.90 -7.71
N SER A 62 9.91 -4.80 -8.82
CA SER A 62 9.44 -5.30 -10.13
C SER A 62 8.99 -6.76 -10.10
N ASP A 63 9.78 -7.64 -9.47
CA ASP A 63 9.41 -9.05 -9.35
C ASP A 63 8.22 -9.23 -8.40
N ALA A 64 8.09 -8.36 -7.40
CA ALA A 64 6.92 -8.35 -6.51
C ALA A 64 5.65 -7.99 -7.26
N VAL A 65 5.68 -6.95 -8.10
CA VAL A 65 4.54 -6.54 -8.94
C VAL A 65 4.18 -7.64 -9.94
N LYS A 66 5.17 -8.25 -10.62
CA LYS A 66 4.91 -9.38 -11.53
C LYS A 66 4.23 -10.54 -10.82
N ARG A 67 4.73 -10.93 -9.65
CA ARG A 67 4.16 -12.02 -8.86
C ARG A 67 2.77 -11.67 -8.31
N GLU A 68 2.58 -10.42 -7.88
CA GLU A 68 1.28 -9.90 -7.45
C GLU A 68 0.23 -10.03 -8.57
N SER A 69 0.62 -9.72 -9.80
CA SER A 69 -0.26 -9.80 -10.98
C SER A 69 -0.67 -11.24 -11.36
N GLU A 70 -0.03 -12.26 -10.78
CA GLU A 70 -0.44 -13.67 -10.97
C GLU A 70 -1.66 -14.04 -10.10
N PHE A 71 -1.95 -13.26 -9.05
CA PHE A 71 -3.15 -13.44 -8.23
C PHE A 71 -4.33 -12.67 -8.87
N VAL A 72 -5.39 -13.41 -9.21
CA VAL A 72 -6.62 -12.87 -9.82
C VAL A 72 -7.75 -12.98 -8.80
N ASP A 73 -8.63 -11.98 -8.76
CA ASP A 73 -9.83 -11.92 -7.90
C ASP A 73 -9.52 -12.11 -6.41
N ALA A 74 -8.37 -11.59 -5.96
CA ALA A 74 -7.88 -11.78 -4.60
C ALA A 74 -7.21 -10.52 -4.07
N ASP A 75 -7.39 -10.26 -2.77
CA ASP A 75 -6.63 -9.29 -2.01
C ASP A 75 -5.17 -9.75 -1.86
N LYS A 76 -4.23 -8.82 -2.04
CA LYS A 76 -2.79 -9.15 -2.16
C LYS A 76 -1.96 -8.29 -1.22
N TYR A 77 -0.81 -8.84 -0.85
CA TYR A 77 0.15 -8.18 0.02
C TYR A 77 1.54 -8.25 -0.59
N ILE A 78 2.22 -7.12 -0.66
CA ILE A 78 3.67 -7.05 -0.85
C ILE A 78 4.24 -6.53 0.47
N PHE A 79 5.08 -7.29 1.16
CA PHE A 79 5.66 -6.82 2.42
C PHE A 79 7.17 -7.03 2.48
N SER A 80 7.83 -6.07 3.13
CA SER A 80 9.20 -6.16 3.57
C SER A 80 9.22 -6.30 5.10
N PRO A 81 9.76 -7.39 5.65
CA PRO A 81 9.72 -7.64 7.09
C PRO A 81 10.29 -6.47 7.91
N ASN A 82 9.51 -6.00 8.88
CA ASN A 82 9.85 -4.89 9.78
C ASN A 82 10.08 -3.51 9.12
N ASP A 83 9.71 -3.32 7.84
CA ASP A 83 9.86 -2.05 7.15
C ASP A 83 8.53 -1.51 6.63
N ALA A 84 7.92 -2.23 5.69
CA ALA A 84 6.73 -1.75 5.01
C ALA A 84 5.84 -2.88 4.51
N LEU A 85 4.57 -2.55 4.32
CA LEU A 85 3.56 -3.43 3.76
C LEU A 85 2.70 -2.65 2.78
N ILE A 86 2.42 -3.24 1.62
CA ILE A 86 1.42 -2.79 0.66
C ILE A 86 0.31 -3.82 0.65
N TYR A 87 -0.92 -3.36 0.85
CA TYR A 87 -2.14 -4.13 0.61
C TYR A 87 -2.79 -3.62 -0.67
N VAL A 88 -3.01 -4.50 -1.62
CA VAL A 88 -3.70 -4.22 -2.88
C VAL A 88 -5.10 -4.79 -2.76
N SER A 89 -6.10 -3.91 -2.83
CA SER A 89 -7.49 -4.32 -2.79
C SER A 89 -8.03 -4.44 -4.21
N ASP A 90 -8.30 -5.67 -4.62
CA ASP A 90 -8.81 -5.98 -5.95
C ASP A 90 -10.20 -5.33 -6.18
N ASP A 91 -11.09 -5.43 -5.20
CA ASP A 91 -12.46 -4.89 -5.29
C ASP A 91 -12.57 -3.35 -5.27
N ARG A 92 -11.52 -2.66 -4.80
CA ARG A 92 -11.62 -1.24 -4.40
C ARG A 92 -10.79 -0.31 -5.26
N ASP A 93 -10.02 -0.84 -6.21
CA ASP A 93 -9.15 -0.06 -7.10
C ASP A 93 -8.17 0.86 -6.34
N VAL A 94 -7.75 0.45 -5.14
CA VAL A 94 -6.82 1.20 -4.28
C VAL A 94 -5.82 0.26 -3.63
N PHE A 95 -4.64 0.81 -3.32
CA PHE A 95 -3.69 0.16 -2.44
C PHE A 95 -3.45 1.00 -1.18
N LEU A 96 -3.15 0.32 -0.09
CA LEU A 96 -2.80 0.91 1.20
C LEU A 96 -1.36 0.53 1.53
N VAL A 97 -0.55 1.52 1.88
CA VAL A 97 0.82 1.29 2.36
C VAL A 97 0.91 1.58 3.83
N ALA A 98 1.47 0.66 4.60
CA ALA A 98 1.75 0.81 6.02
C ALA A 98 3.27 0.72 6.27
N ALA A 99 3.85 1.76 6.87
CA ALA A 99 5.26 1.82 7.26
C ALA A 99 5.44 2.85 8.40
N SER A 100 6.66 3.05 8.89
CA SER A 100 6.92 4.15 9.84
C SER A 100 6.59 5.51 9.23
N LYS A 101 6.25 6.48 10.08
CA LYS A 101 5.84 7.82 9.62
C LYS A 101 6.89 8.47 8.73
N GLU A 102 8.17 8.30 9.07
CA GLU A 102 9.31 8.83 8.31
C GLU A 102 9.38 8.19 6.92
N ARG A 103 9.15 6.87 6.83
CA ARG A 103 9.17 6.14 5.57
C ARG A 103 8.01 6.55 4.67
N ILE A 104 6.80 6.70 5.23
CA ILE A 104 5.63 7.18 4.50
C ILE A 104 5.85 8.60 3.99
N ALA A 105 6.38 9.50 4.83
CA ALA A 105 6.68 10.88 4.42
C ALA A 105 7.65 10.92 3.23
N MET A 106 8.76 10.18 3.31
CA MET A 106 9.73 10.06 2.20
C MET A 106 9.07 9.54 0.92
N LEU A 107 8.21 8.52 1.01
CA LEU A 107 7.56 7.94 -0.16
C LEU A 107 6.57 8.92 -0.80
N VAL A 108 5.75 9.62 -0.01
CA VAL A 108 4.81 10.63 -0.51
C VAL A 108 5.55 11.80 -1.18
N ASP A 109 6.67 12.24 -0.59
CA ASP A 109 7.52 13.29 -1.19
C ASP A 109 8.12 12.84 -2.52
N GLU A 110 8.62 11.60 -2.62
CA GLU A 110 9.19 11.06 -3.86
C GLU A 110 8.13 10.88 -4.96
N ILE A 111 6.93 10.40 -4.62
CA ILE A 111 5.80 10.32 -5.56
C ILE A 111 5.48 11.73 -6.10
N SER A 112 5.35 12.70 -5.19
CA SER A 112 5.03 14.09 -5.55
C SER A 112 6.12 14.73 -6.41
N ALA A 113 7.40 14.48 -6.10
CA ALA A 113 8.54 14.98 -6.85
C ALA A 113 8.58 14.46 -8.30
N ARG A 114 8.00 13.28 -8.56
CA ARG A 114 7.83 12.69 -9.91
C ARG A 114 6.53 13.12 -10.59
N GLY A 115 5.72 13.96 -9.95
CA GLY A 115 4.44 14.42 -10.48
C GLY A 115 3.26 13.47 -10.25
N GLY A 116 3.47 12.37 -9.52
CA GLY A 116 2.42 11.46 -9.09
C GLY A 116 1.55 12.06 -7.99
N ARG A 117 0.43 11.40 -7.69
CA ARG A 117 -0.51 11.86 -6.65
C ARG A 117 -1.06 10.68 -5.86
N THR A 118 -1.12 10.86 -4.54
CA THR A 118 -1.82 9.92 -3.64
C THR A 118 -3.33 10.00 -3.82
N TYR A 119 -4.05 8.95 -3.38
CA TYR A 119 -5.50 8.92 -3.34
C TYR A 119 -6.07 10.09 -2.51
N SER A 120 -5.49 10.36 -1.34
CA SER A 120 -5.93 11.45 -0.46
C SER A 120 -5.81 12.81 -1.15
N SER A 121 -4.74 13.03 -1.91
CA SER A 121 -4.52 14.26 -2.69
C SER A 121 -5.55 14.43 -3.80
N LEU A 122 -5.86 13.36 -4.55
CA LEU A 122 -6.90 13.38 -5.59
C LEU A 122 -8.29 13.68 -5.01
N VAL A 123 -8.66 13.06 -3.89
CA VAL A 123 -9.93 13.32 -3.21
C VAL A 123 -10.01 14.77 -2.72
N ARG A 124 -8.95 15.28 -2.07
CA ARG A 124 -8.91 16.66 -1.56
C ARG A 124 -9.02 17.70 -2.66
N SER A 125 -8.42 17.44 -3.81
CA SER A 125 -8.49 18.34 -4.98
C SER A 125 -9.82 18.26 -5.74
N GLY A 126 -10.69 17.30 -5.40
CA GLY A 126 -11.94 17.04 -6.13
C GLY A 126 -11.73 16.35 -7.49
N ALA A 127 -10.52 15.88 -7.77
CA ALA A 127 -10.21 15.14 -9.01
C ALA A 127 -10.86 13.74 -9.02
N VAL A 128 -11.06 13.15 -7.84
CA VAL A 128 -11.70 11.83 -7.67
C VAL A 128 -12.78 11.93 -6.59
N GLU A 129 -13.94 11.35 -6.87
CA GLU A 129 -14.99 11.13 -5.87
C GLU A 129 -14.98 9.66 -5.40
N PRO A 130 -14.73 9.37 -4.11
CA PRO A 130 -14.66 8.00 -3.62
C PRO A 130 -15.96 7.22 -3.79
N LYS A 131 -15.88 6.02 -4.37
CA LYS A 131 -16.94 5.02 -4.28
C LYS A 131 -17.23 4.73 -2.79
N LYS A 132 -18.47 4.38 -2.46
CA LYS A 132 -18.92 4.13 -1.06
C LYS A 132 -17.99 3.19 -0.28
N GLN A 133 -17.49 2.14 -0.91
CA GLN A 133 -16.62 1.15 -0.27
C GLN A 133 -15.23 1.71 0.03
N VAL A 134 -14.66 2.47 -0.90
CA VAL A 134 -13.36 3.15 -0.73
C VAL A 134 -13.46 4.22 0.36
N LYS A 135 -14.56 4.98 0.39
CA LYS A 135 -14.83 5.94 1.47
C LYS A 135 -14.87 5.25 2.84
N ALA A 136 -15.57 4.13 2.96
CA ALA A 136 -15.65 3.39 4.21
C ALA A 136 -14.27 2.87 4.67
N LEU A 137 -13.42 2.45 3.72
CA LEU A 137 -12.03 2.07 3.99
C LEU A 137 -11.20 3.28 4.46
N PHE A 138 -11.33 4.42 3.79
CA PHE A 138 -10.63 5.66 4.13
C PHE A 138 -11.02 6.16 5.53
N ASP A 139 -12.31 6.20 5.83
CA ASP A 139 -12.85 6.59 7.14
C ASP A 139 -12.38 5.63 8.25
N TYR A 140 -12.26 4.33 7.94
CA TYR A 140 -11.75 3.33 8.87
C TYR A 140 -10.29 3.57 9.27
N TRP A 141 -9.45 4.05 8.35
CA TRP A 141 -8.03 4.30 8.56
C TRP A 141 -7.69 5.75 8.92
N ALA A 142 -8.68 6.62 9.07
CA ALA A 142 -8.48 8.08 9.14
C ALA A 142 -7.53 8.56 10.26
N ASP A 143 -7.50 7.90 11.41
CA ASP A 143 -6.62 8.20 12.56
C ASP A 143 -5.15 7.79 12.35
N LEU A 144 -4.87 6.88 11.41
CA LEU A 144 -3.52 6.43 11.07
C LEU A 144 -3.05 6.95 9.71
N ASN A 145 -3.94 7.59 8.94
CA ASN A 145 -3.60 8.13 7.64
C ASN A 145 -2.69 9.35 7.81
N PHE A 146 -1.46 9.22 7.30
CA PHE A 146 -0.43 10.24 7.30
C PHE A 146 -0.91 11.57 6.71
N GLU A 147 -1.74 11.51 5.68
CA GLU A 147 -2.18 12.66 4.91
C GLU A 147 -3.38 13.38 5.52
N ASN A 148 -4.02 12.79 6.55
CA ASN A 148 -5.13 13.37 7.29
C ASN A 148 -4.69 14.09 8.59
N ALA A 149 -3.42 13.99 8.95
CA ALA A 149 -2.84 14.59 10.16
C ALA A 149 -2.53 16.09 9.99
#